data_AF-A0A9E5XU30-F1
#
_entry.id   AF-A0A9E5XU30-F1
#
_cell.length_a   1.000
_cell.length_b   1.000
_cell.length_c   1.000
_cell.angle_alpha   90.00
_cell.angle_beta   90.00
_cell.angle_gamma   90.00
#
_symmetry.space_group_name_H-M   'P 1'
#
loop_
_entity.id
_entity.type
_entity.pdbx_description
1 polymer ?
#
loop_
_entity_poly.entity_id
_entity_poly.type
_entity_poly.pdbx_seq_one_letter_code
_entity_poly.pdbx_strand_id
1 'polypeptide(L)'
;MEVDKIKAYVRSFYDPSDEVHGWPHVERVLRWALALAEAEGADPDIVQAAVLFHDLPARGKATTARDAHHYAAAEHARTWLLEHGWPPERAAAVAEAILSHRFREAKAPHTREAQVVHDADKLDAIGAIGAARAIGYAVQHGQPFYARPRERFESSGQRMADEPHSAYHEYRFKLRHLPERMTTPTARAWARVLAERTTGFFRNLRDEAELGPSSPELNEPAPEARVGPLLLARGWTLAVAESCTAGLLGYRVTRIPGSSAYFVGGVIAYANEVKIHVLGVPESILMAHGAVSEPTVRYMAQGVRQVTGADVALSISGIAGPGGGTPLKPVGTVWFGLATPTGVAARRVHFPYDREGNRQAAATFALRWLVETLQQD
;
A
#
# COMPACT_ATOMS: atom_id res chain seq x y z
N MET A 1 26.37 3.93 20.15
CA MET A 1 26.86 3.31 21.40
C MET A 1 25.92 3.54 22.60
N GLU A 2 25.08 4.58 22.61
CA GLU A 2 24.08 4.79 23.69
C GLU A 2 22.73 4.09 23.45
N VAL A 3 22.32 3.96 22.19
CA VAL A 3 21.03 3.36 21.79
C VAL A 3 20.88 1.90 22.23
N ASP A 4 21.94 1.10 22.15
CA ASP A 4 21.88 -0.31 22.55
C ASP A 4 21.67 -0.46 24.07
N LYS A 5 22.15 0.51 24.87
CA LYS A 5 21.88 0.57 26.30
C LYS A 5 20.42 0.89 26.57
N ILE A 6 19.86 1.88 25.85
CA ILE A 6 18.42 2.21 25.95
C ILE A 6 17.59 0.99 25.58
N LYS A 7 17.90 0.33 24.44
CA LYS A 7 17.21 -0.88 23.99
C LYS A 7 17.25 -1.99 25.03
N ALA A 8 18.44 -2.31 25.55
CA ALA A 8 18.58 -3.35 26.56
C ALA A 8 17.80 -3.03 27.84
N TYR A 9 17.85 -1.77 28.29
CA TYR A 9 17.11 -1.29 29.46
C TYR A 9 15.60 -1.41 29.24
N VAL A 10 15.08 -0.78 28.19
CA VAL A 10 13.65 -0.74 27.87
C VAL A 10 13.10 -2.14 27.59
N ARG A 11 13.83 -3.00 26.88
CA ARG A 11 13.37 -4.37 26.57
C ARG A 11 13.07 -5.19 27.83
N SER A 12 13.76 -4.92 28.94
CA SER A 12 13.51 -5.60 30.22
C SER A 12 12.13 -5.31 30.85
N PHE A 13 11.39 -4.33 30.33
CA PHE A 13 10.06 -3.99 30.83
C PHE A 13 8.93 -4.75 30.13
N TYR A 14 9.18 -5.31 28.93
CA TYR A 14 8.13 -5.95 28.14
C TYR A 14 8.02 -7.44 28.43
N ASP A 15 6.78 -7.94 28.42
CA ASP A 15 6.51 -9.38 28.43
C ASP A 15 6.94 -9.99 27.08
N PRO A 16 7.84 -10.99 27.07
CA PRO A 16 8.27 -11.63 25.83
C PRO A 16 7.16 -12.40 25.11
N SER A 17 6.01 -12.65 25.75
CA SER A 17 4.87 -13.34 25.16
C SER A 17 3.81 -12.40 24.54
N ASP A 18 3.92 -11.08 24.72
CA ASP A 18 3.01 -10.12 24.12
C ASP A 18 3.42 -9.75 22.69
N GLU A 19 2.81 -10.38 21.70
CA GLU A 19 3.05 -10.10 20.28
C GLU A 19 2.33 -8.84 19.76
N VAL A 20 1.36 -8.31 20.52
CA VAL A 20 0.47 -7.22 20.05
C VAL A 20 0.98 -5.85 20.50
N HIS A 21 1.40 -5.74 21.77
CA HIS A 21 1.95 -4.52 22.38
C HIS A 21 3.37 -4.70 22.93
N GLY A 22 3.96 -5.90 22.82
CA GLY A 22 5.30 -6.14 23.34
C GLY A 22 6.44 -5.58 22.49
N TRP A 23 7.66 -6.01 22.82
CA TRP A 23 8.89 -5.57 22.17
C TRP A 23 8.87 -5.60 20.61
N PRO A 24 8.27 -6.61 19.95
CA PRO A 24 8.19 -6.61 18.47
C PRO A 24 7.48 -5.38 17.90
N HIS A 25 6.50 -4.79 18.59
CA HIS A 25 5.85 -3.56 18.17
C HIS A 25 6.83 -2.38 18.17
N VAL A 26 7.56 -2.20 19.27
CA VAL A 26 8.57 -1.13 19.42
C VAL A 26 9.64 -1.24 18.33
N GLU A 27 10.10 -2.46 18.01
CA GLU A 27 11.08 -2.68 16.94
C GLU A 27 10.57 -2.28 15.56
N ARG A 28 9.30 -2.56 15.25
CA ARG A 28 8.69 -2.18 13.97
C ARG A 28 8.47 -0.68 13.88
N VAL A 29 7.95 -0.04 14.95
CA VAL A 29 7.80 1.42 15.02
C VAL A 29 9.16 2.09 14.84
N LEU A 30 10.23 1.56 15.44
CA LEU A 30 11.58 2.11 15.29
C LEU A 30 12.07 2.08 13.83
N ARG A 31 11.77 1.02 13.08
CA ARG A 31 12.12 0.94 11.65
C ARG A 31 11.40 2.01 10.83
N TRP A 32 10.11 2.22 11.09
CA TRP A 32 9.34 3.30 10.45
C TRP A 32 9.88 4.68 10.82
N ALA A 33 10.14 4.89 12.10
CA ALA A 33 10.56 6.17 12.63
C ALA A 33 11.93 6.60 12.09
N LEU A 34 12.89 5.68 11.99
CA LEU A 34 14.21 5.97 11.42
C LEU A 34 14.13 6.34 9.93
N ALA A 35 13.32 5.62 9.15
CA ALA A 35 13.12 5.94 7.74
C ALA A 35 12.38 7.28 7.54
N LEU A 36 11.42 7.60 8.42
CA LEU A 36 10.75 8.90 8.42
C LEU A 36 11.68 10.03 8.86
N ALA A 37 12.53 9.82 9.87
CA ALA A 37 13.48 10.82 10.34
C ALA A 37 14.46 11.22 9.23
N GLU A 38 14.96 10.25 8.46
CA GLU A 38 15.80 10.50 7.29
C GLU A 38 15.05 11.29 6.21
N ALA A 39 13.82 10.89 5.87
CA ALA A 39 13.03 11.53 4.81
C ALA A 39 12.55 12.95 5.16
N GLU A 40 12.26 13.22 6.44
CA GLU A 40 11.67 14.47 6.92
C GLU A 40 12.68 15.40 7.60
N GLY A 41 13.93 14.95 7.76
CA GLY A 41 15.01 15.72 8.38
C GLY A 41 14.85 15.92 9.90
N ALA A 42 14.37 14.90 10.62
CA ALA A 42 14.28 14.90 12.08
C ALA A 42 15.57 14.34 12.72
N ASP A 43 15.87 14.74 13.96
CA ASP A 43 17.02 14.20 14.69
C ASP A 43 16.81 12.69 15.02
N PRO A 44 17.62 11.78 14.44
CA PRO A 44 17.40 10.35 14.57
C PRO A 44 17.62 9.84 15.99
N ASP A 45 18.47 10.47 16.78
CA ASP A 45 18.76 10.05 18.15
C ASP A 45 17.58 10.38 19.08
N ILE A 46 16.99 11.57 18.94
CA ILE A 46 15.79 11.97 19.68
C ILE A 46 14.61 11.07 19.31
N VAL A 47 14.38 10.86 18.01
CA VAL A 47 13.31 9.98 17.50
C VAL A 47 13.48 8.56 18.04
N GLN A 48 14.69 8.01 17.96
CA GLN A 48 14.95 6.65 18.41
C GLN A 48 14.75 6.50 19.92
N ALA A 49 15.25 7.43 20.73
CA ALA A 49 15.02 7.42 22.17
C ALA A 49 13.52 7.51 22.49
N ALA A 50 12.80 8.44 21.86
CA ALA A 50 11.37 8.61 22.05
C ALA A 50 10.58 7.34 21.73
N VAL A 51 10.84 6.69 20.58
CA VAL A 51 10.17 5.42 20.21
C VAL A 51 10.49 4.31 21.20
N LEU A 52 11.72 4.20 21.71
CA LEU A 52 12.03 3.14 22.66
C LEU A 52 11.21 3.30 23.95
N PHE A 53 11.00 4.53 24.42
CA PHE A 53 10.28 4.79 25.66
C PHE A 53 8.75 4.93 25.51
N HIS A 54 8.21 5.14 24.30
CA HIS A 54 6.82 5.65 24.15
C HIS A 54 5.69 4.74 24.66
N ASP A 55 5.90 3.42 24.71
CA ASP A 55 4.87 2.43 25.11
C ASP A 55 5.31 1.59 26.32
N LEU A 56 6.14 2.17 27.22
CA LEU A 56 6.60 1.48 28.42
C LEU A 56 5.43 0.97 29.29
N PRO A 57 5.41 -0.32 29.66
CA PRO A 57 4.40 -0.86 30.59
C PRO A 57 4.64 -0.36 32.02
N ALA A 58 3.56 -0.06 32.75
CA ALA A 58 3.65 0.41 34.12
C ALA A 58 4.06 -0.73 35.08
N ARG A 59 5.07 -0.48 35.95
CA ARG A 59 5.39 -1.40 37.07
C ARG A 59 4.47 -1.12 38.26
N GLY A 60 3.50 -2.00 38.54
CA GLY A 60 2.66 -1.97 39.76
C GLY A 60 1.18 -1.64 39.54
N LYS A 61 0.34 -1.92 40.55
CA LYS A 61 -1.14 -1.95 40.51
C LYS A 61 -1.72 -0.78 39.71
N ALA A 62 -2.42 -1.16 38.63
CA ALA A 62 -3.16 -0.28 37.75
C ALA A 62 -4.04 0.71 38.53
N THR A 63 -3.71 2.00 38.45
CA THR A 63 -4.72 3.05 38.55
C THR A 63 -5.29 3.27 37.16
N THR A 64 -6.60 3.09 37.07
CA THR A 64 -7.43 3.25 35.88
C THR A 64 -7.25 4.62 35.22
N ALA A 65 -6.37 4.72 34.23
CA ALA A 65 -6.48 5.64 33.10
C ALA A 65 -5.36 5.32 32.09
N ARG A 66 -5.71 4.84 30.90
CA ARG A 66 -4.78 4.74 29.75
C ARG A 66 -4.04 6.07 29.50
N ASP A 67 -4.64 7.19 29.89
CA ASP A 67 -4.10 8.54 29.75
C ASP A 67 -2.99 8.88 30.76
N ALA A 68 -2.85 8.17 31.88
CA ALA A 68 -1.74 8.41 32.82
C ALA A 68 -0.39 7.83 32.32
N HIS A 69 -0.43 6.87 31.39
CA HIS A 69 0.75 6.09 31.02
C HIS A 69 1.77 6.85 30.16
N HIS A 70 1.32 7.71 29.24
CA HIS A 70 2.25 8.45 28.37
C HIS A 70 2.98 9.57 29.13
N TYR A 71 2.34 10.20 30.12
CA TYR A 71 3.01 11.12 31.04
C TYR A 71 4.08 10.41 31.87
N ALA A 72 3.75 9.24 32.43
CA ALA A 72 4.71 8.43 33.17
C ALA A 72 5.89 8.00 32.30
N ALA A 73 5.64 7.57 31.06
CA ALA A 73 6.68 7.19 30.10
C ALA A 73 7.59 8.36 29.73
N ALA A 74 7.03 9.55 29.51
CA ALA A 74 7.80 10.76 29.19
C ALA A 74 8.70 11.19 30.35
N GLU A 75 8.18 11.22 31.58
CA GLU A 75 8.99 11.53 32.77
C GLU A 75 10.05 10.47 33.04
N HIS A 76 9.71 9.18 32.87
CA HIS A 76 10.68 8.09 33.00
C HIS A 76 11.83 8.25 31.99
N ALA A 77 11.50 8.49 30.72
CA ALA A 77 12.49 8.71 29.66
C ALA A 77 13.40 9.89 30.01
N ARG A 78 12.82 11.02 30.42
CA ARG A 78 13.57 12.23 30.78
C ARG A 78 14.55 11.97 31.92
N THR A 79 14.10 11.36 33.01
CA THR A 79 14.96 11.03 34.17
C THR A 79 16.08 10.10 33.77
N TRP A 80 15.77 9.01 33.07
CA TRP A 80 16.77 8.02 32.66
C TRP A 80 17.83 8.66 31.76
N LEU A 81 17.44 9.46 30.78
CA LEU A 81 18.36 10.11 29.85
C LEU A 81 19.31 11.09 30.57
N LEU A 82 18.78 11.90 31.50
CA LEU A 82 19.60 12.83 32.30
C LEU A 82 20.62 12.09 33.17
N GLU A 83 20.21 11.01 33.84
CA GLU A 83 21.11 10.17 34.66
C GLU A 83 22.21 9.51 33.83
N HIS A 84 21.97 9.29 32.54
CA HIS A 84 22.92 8.69 31.60
C HIS A 84 23.67 9.73 30.76
N GLY A 85 23.64 11.00 31.16
CA GLY A 85 24.49 12.06 30.60
C GLY A 85 23.97 12.74 29.34
N TRP A 86 22.70 12.55 28.98
CA TRP A 86 22.10 13.29 27.87
C TRP A 86 21.94 14.78 28.21
N PRO A 87 22.18 15.69 27.24
CA PRO A 87 21.90 17.11 27.42
C PRO A 87 20.44 17.36 27.82
N PRO A 88 20.16 18.27 28.77
CA PRO A 88 18.80 18.54 29.23
C PRO A 88 17.83 18.93 28.12
N GLU A 89 18.26 19.69 27.11
CA GLU A 89 17.42 20.05 25.97
C GLU A 89 17.01 18.84 25.12
N ARG A 90 17.91 17.87 24.92
CA ARG A 90 17.63 16.64 24.16
C ARG A 90 16.71 15.72 24.94
N ALA A 91 16.93 15.57 26.25
CA ALA A 91 16.05 14.79 27.13
C ALA A 91 14.64 15.39 27.19
N ALA A 92 14.50 16.72 27.20
CA ALA A 92 13.22 17.40 27.12
C ALA A 92 12.51 17.17 25.77
N ALA A 93 13.24 17.25 24.65
CA ALA A 93 12.68 16.97 23.32
C ALA A 93 12.18 15.52 23.18
N VAL A 94 12.89 14.54 23.76
CA VAL A 94 12.43 13.15 23.81
C VAL A 94 11.12 13.03 24.59
N ALA A 95 11.04 13.63 25.78
CA ALA A 95 9.83 13.61 26.60
C ALA A 95 8.64 14.24 25.87
N GLU A 96 8.86 15.36 25.19
CA GLU A 96 7.83 16.06 24.41
C GLU A 96 7.31 15.22 23.23
N ALA A 97 8.20 14.54 22.51
CA ALA A 97 7.83 13.63 21.42
C ALA A 97 6.99 12.45 21.94
N ILE A 98 7.31 11.91 23.13
CA ILE A 98 6.51 10.88 23.79
C ILE A 98 5.14 11.43 24.21
N LEU A 99 5.03 12.64 24.72
CA LEU A 99 3.72 13.19 25.15
C LEU A 99 2.75 13.43 23.99
N SER A 100 3.25 13.79 22.81
CA SER A 100 2.43 14.25 21.68
C SER A 100 2.02 13.15 20.68
N HIS A 101 2.55 11.92 20.80
CA HIS A 101 2.28 10.85 19.84
C HIS A 101 0.82 10.31 19.87
N ARG A 102 0.13 10.39 21.02
CA ARG A 102 -1.27 9.95 21.23
C ARG A 102 -2.27 11.12 21.37
N PHE A 103 -2.21 12.07 20.46
CA PHE A 103 -3.11 13.24 20.45
C PHE A 103 -4.60 12.84 20.35
N ARG A 104 -5.26 12.80 21.52
CA ARG A 104 -6.72 12.98 21.70
C ARG A 104 -7.02 14.17 22.63
N GLU A 105 -6.14 14.47 23.59
CA GLU A 105 -6.27 15.57 24.56
C GLU A 105 -4.98 16.41 24.78
N ALA A 106 -3.81 15.96 24.31
CA ALA A 106 -2.52 16.67 24.41
C ALA A 106 -2.39 17.83 23.39
N LYS A 107 -1.24 18.52 23.26
CA LYS A 107 -0.94 19.43 22.13
C LYS A 107 -0.52 18.64 20.89
N ALA A 108 -0.86 19.13 19.70
CA ALA A 108 -0.55 18.45 18.45
C ALA A 108 0.98 18.37 18.29
N PRO A 109 1.52 17.28 17.71
CA PRO A 109 2.95 17.16 17.49
C PRO A 109 3.42 18.29 16.57
N HIS A 110 4.28 19.16 17.09
CA HIS A 110 4.70 20.40 16.42
C HIS A 110 6.18 20.41 16.06
N THR A 111 7.01 19.66 16.79
CA THR A 111 8.40 19.37 16.39
C THR A 111 8.45 18.26 15.34
N ARG A 112 9.51 18.23 14.53
CA ARG A 112 9.70 17.21 13.50
C ARG A 112 9.82 15.82 14.12
N GLU A 113 10.53 15.71 15.23
CA GLU A 113 10.72 14.48 16.00
C GLU A 113 9.39 13.96 16.54
N ALA A 114 8.57 14.83 17.13
CA ALA A 114 7.23 14.47 17.60
C ALA A 114 6.32 13.97 16.48
N GLN A 115 6.34 14.65 15.32
CA GLN A 115 5.58 14.26 14.13
C GLN A 115 6.00 12.87 13.62
N VAL A 116 7.31 12.62 13.54
CA VAL A 116 7.87 11.33 13.13
C VAL A 116 7.46 10.22 14.09
N VAL A 117 7.57 10.41 15.40
CA VAL A 117 7.16 9.41 16.40
C VAL A 117 5.65 9.15 16.33
N HIS A 118 4.85 10.21 16.20
CA HIS A 118 3.40 10.13 16.05
C HIS A 118 2.97 9.33 14.82
N ASP A 119 3.61 9.58 13.68
CA ASP A 119 3.30 8.93 12.40
C ASP A 119 3.78 7.48 12.38
N ALA A 120 5.00 7.21 12.88
CA ALA A 120 5.58 5.87 12.91
C ALA A 120 4.73 4.87 13.71
N ASP A 121 4.22 5.27 14.88
CA ASP A 121 3.30 4.46 15.69
C ASP A 121 2.02 4.11 14.90
N LYS A 122 1.44 5.09 14.18
CA LYS A 122 0.22 4.89 13.40
C LYS A 122 0.43 4.05 12.15
N LEU A 123 1.62 4.12 11.54
CA LEU A 123 1.98 3.27 10.41
C LEU A 123 2.00 1.78 10.83
N ASP A 124 2.46 1.45 12.04
CA ASP A 124 2.42 0.07 12.57
C ASP A 124 1.00 -0.42 12.94
N ALA A 125 0.02 0.49 13.01
CA ALA A 125 -1.38 0.18 13.28
C ALA A 125 -2.20 -0.14 12.01
N ILE A 126 -1.62 0.01 10.81
CA ILE A 126 -2.24 -0.31 9.52
C ILE A 126 -1.38 -1.27 8.69
N GLY A 127 -1.90 -1.69 7.54
CA GLY A 127 -1.30 -2.70 6.68
C GLY A 127 -1.55 -4.12 7.19
N ALA A 128 -0.77 -5.08 6.70
CA ALA A 128 -0.88 -6.48 7.09
C ALA A 128 -0.62 -6.69 8.59
N ILE A 129 0.40 -6.00 9.14
CA ILE A 129 0.71 -6.02 10.57
C ILE A 129 -0.43 -5.39 11.37
N GLY A 130 -0.91 -4.21 10.98
CA GLY A 130 -2.03 -3.56 11.67
C GLY A 130 -3.29 -4.43 11.72
N ALA A 131 -3.62 -5.12 10.63
CA ALA A 131 -4.73 -6.06 10.57
C ALA A 131 -4.54 -7.24 11.55
N ALA A 132 -3.36 -7.87 11.55
CA ALA A 132 -3.04 -8.96 12.46
C ALA A 132 -3.09 -8.51 13.94
N ARG A 133 -2.54 -7.33 14.26
CA ARG A 133 -2.59 -6.76 15.60
C ARG A 133 -4.01 -6.44 16.06
N ALA A 134 -4.85 -5.89 15.18
CA ALA A 134 -6.24 -5.61 15.50
C ALA A 134 -7.02 -6.88 15.86
N ILE A 135 -6.78 -7.98 15.12
CA ILE A 135 -7.32 -9.30 15.43
C ILE A 135 -6.77 -9.82 16.76
N GLY A 136 -5.45 -9.81 16.93
CA GLY A 136 -4.79 -10.30 18.15
C GLY A 136 -5.29 -9.58 19.39
N TYR A 137 -5.41 -8.25 19.32
CA TYR A 137 -5.97 -7.42 20.39
C TYR A 137 -7.40 -7.82 20.74
N ALA A 138 -8.27 -7.98 19.73
CA ALA A 138 -9.66 -8.36 19.96
C ALA A 138 -9.73 -9.72 20.68
N VAL A 139 -9.00 -10.73 20.18
CA VAL A 139 -8.98 -12.08 20.74
C VAL A 139 -8.43 -12.10 22.17
N GLN A 140 -7.33 -11.40 22.45
CA GLN A 140 -6.76 -11.29 23.80
C GLN A 140 -7.73 -10.68 24.82
N HIS A 141 -8.64 -9.82 24.38
CA HIS A 141 -9.66 -9.19 25.23
C HIS A 141 -11.01 -9.92 25.22
N GLY A 142 -11.06 -11.15 24.69
CA GLY A 142 -12.30 -11.94 24.59
C GLY A 142 -13.33 -11.34 23.62
N GLN A 143 -12.91 -10.44 22.75
CA GLN A 143 -13.74 -9.84 21.71
C GLN A 143 -13.66 -10.67 20.43
N PRO A 144 -14.74 -10.74 19.63
CA PRO A 144 -14.68 -11.44 18.36
C PRO A 144 -13.77 -10.69 17.38
N PHE A 145 -13.04 -11.42 16.53
CA PHE A 145 -12.27 -10.79 15.44
C PHE A 145 -13.20 -10.22 14.34
N TYR A 146 -14.37 -10.82 14.15
CA TYR A 146 -15.40 -10.35 13.23
C TYR A 146 -16.78 -10.30 13.91
N ALA A 147 -17.49 -9.21 13.68
CA ALA A 147 -18.91 -9.06 13.97
C ALA A 147 -19.44 -7.99 13.04
N ARG A 148 -20.60 -8.24 12.41
CA ARG A 148 -21.25 -7.28 11.52
C ARG A 148 -21.66 -6.04 12.31
N PRO A 149 -21.18 -4.83 11.97
CA PRO A 149 -21.64 -3.61 12.63
C PRO A 149 -23.10 -3.33 12.32
N ARG A 150 -23.83 -2.78 13.29
CA ARG A 150 -25.20 -2.32 13.09
C ARG A 150 -25.21 -1.01 12.33
N GLU A 151 -26.33 -0.72 11.66
CA GLU A 151 -26.52 0.47 10.84
C GLU A 151 -26.19 1.80 11.58
N ARG A 152 -26.51 1.87 12.88
CA ARG A 152 -26.14 3.01 13.73
C ARG A 152 -24.63 3.20 13.84
N PHE A 153 -23.88 2.11 14.05
CA PHE A 153 -22.43 2.17 14.10
C PHE A 153 -21.86 2.54 12.72
N GLU A 154 -22.43 2.00 11.64
CA GLU A 154 -21.98 2.33 10.28
C GLU A 154 -22.15 3.79 9.92
N SER A 155 -23.24 4.42 10.37
CA SER A 155 -23.56 5.83 10.08
C SER A 155 -22.89 6.83 11.02
N SER A 156 -22.72 6.48 12.31
CA SER A 156 -22.29 7.44 13.35
C SER A 156 -21.04 7.05 14.12
N GLY A 157 -20.54 5.82 13.95
CA GLY A 157 -19.48 5.25 14.79
C GLY A 157 -19.91 4.99 16.24
N GLN A 158 -21.18 5.23 16.60
CA GLN A 158 -21.71 4.97 17.94
C GLN A 158 -22.20 3.54 18.06
N ARG A 159 -21.59 2.80 19.00
CA ARG A 159 -21.93 1.40 19.32
C ARG A 159 -23.15 1.33 20.24
N MET A 160 -24.02 0.35 20.05
CA MET A 160 -25.08 0.03 21.03
C MET A 160 -24.50 -0.71 22.24
N ALA A 161 -25.17 -0.66 23.39
CA ALA A 161 -24.66 -1.28 24.63
C ALA A 161 -24.42 -2.80 24.49
N ASP A 162 -25.25 -3.47 23.68
CA ASP A 162 -25.23 -4.92 23.41
C ASP A 162 -24.39 -5.33 22.19
N GLU A 163 -23.87 -4.36 21.43
CA GLU A 163 -23.14 -4.65 20.18
C GLU A 163 -21.67 -5.00 20.47
N PRO A 164 -21.12 -6.12 19.97
CA PRO A 164 -19.72 -6.48 20.25
C PRO A 164 -18.74 -5.54 19.52
N HIS A 165 -17.63 -5.17 20.18
CA HIS A 165 -16.56 -4.38 19.55
C HIS A 165 -15.51 -5.32 18.93
N SER A 166 -15.69 -5.68 17.66
CA SER A 166 -14.74 -6.57 16.97
C SER A 166 -13.55 -5.82 16.35
N ALA A 167 -12.53 -6.55 15.88
CA ALA A 167 -11.45 -5.95 15.10
C ALA A 167 -11.98 -5.21 13.84
N TYR A 168 -13.06 -5.71 13.24
CA TYR A 168 -13.74 -5.04 12.14
C TYR A 168 -14.37 -3.68 12.55
N HIS A 169 -14.90 -3.57 13.77
CA HIS A 169 -15.40 -2.27 14.29
C HIS A 169 -14.26 -1.25 14.43
N GLU A 170 -13.11 -1.68 14.98
CA GLU A 170 -11.91 -0.85 15.10
C GLU A 170 -11.41 -0.37 13.73
N TYR A 171 -11.42 -1.25 12.73
CA TYR A 171 -11.11 -0.88 11.35
C TYR A 171 -12.04 0.20 10.80
N ARG A 172 -13.35 0.00 10.93
CA ARG A 172 -14.39 0.90 10.41
C ARG A 172 -14.32 2.29 11.05
N PHE A 173 -14.09 2.36 12.36
CA PHE A 173 -14.12 3.62 13.10
C PHE A 173 -12.78 4.35 13.13
N LYS A 174 -11.65 3.62 13.17
CA LYS A 174 -10.33 4.21 13.41
C LYS A 174 -9.34 3.91 12.30
N LEU A 175 -9.04 2.63 12.03
CA LEU A 175 -7.86 2.28 11.23
C LEU A 175 -7.92 2.82 9.80
N ARG A 176 -9.10 2.77 9.17
CA ARG A 176 -9.29 3.26 7.79
C ARG A 176 -9.07 4.78 7.65
N HIS A 177 -9.17 5.53 8.75
CA HIS A 177 -9.02 6.99 8.79
C HIS A 177 -7.60 7.42 9.18
N LEU A 178 -6.69 6.49 9.50
CA LEU A 178 -5.33 6.82 9.90
C LEU A 178 -4.52 7.59 8.83
N PRO A 179 -4.67 7.37 7.51
CA PRO A 179 -3.97 8.17 6.51
C PRO A 179 -4.28 9.67 6.58
N GLU A 180 -5.50 10.04 6.99
CA GLU A 180 -5.93 11.44 7.13
C GLU A 180 -5.32 12.11 8.36
N ARG A 181 -4.85 11.31 9.33
CA ARG A 181 -4.26 11.75 10.60
C ARG A 181 -2.74 11.83 10.57
N MET A 182 -2.10 11.43 9.47
CA MET A 182 -0.64 11.53 9.31
C MET A 182 -0.20 12.99 9.22
N THR A 183 0.87 13.32 9.92
CA THR A 183 1.35 14.70 10.08
C THR A 183 2.38 15.07 9.02
N THR A 184 3.22 14.12 8.60
CA THR A 184 4.26 14.32 7.59
C THR A 184 3.79 13.91 6.18
N PRO A 185 4.29 14.56 5.10
CA PRO A 185 3.99 14.17 3.73
C PRO A 185 4.40 12.73 3.40
N THR A 186 5.59 12.31 3.85
CA THR A 186 6.11 10.96 3.58
C THR A 186 5.26 9.89 4.27
N ALA A 187 4.95 10.06 5.56
CA ALA A 187 4.09 9.11 6.25
C ALA A 187 2.69 9.04 5.65
N ARG A 188 2.13 10.17 5.22
CA ARG A 188 0.82 10.19 4.53
C ARG A 188 0.83 9.37 3.23
N ALA A 189 1.91 9.48 2.45
CA ALA A 189 2.07 8.70 1.23
C ALA A 189 2.16 7.19 1.54
N TRP A 190 2.97 6.79 2.52
CA TRP A 190 3.10 5.39 2.93
C TRP A 190 1.81 4.84 3.55
N ALA A 191 1.14 5.63 4.37
CA ALA A 191 -0.12 5.27 5.01
C ALA A 191 -1.23 4.97 3.99
N ARG A 192 -1.28 5.68 2.86
CA ARG A 192 -2.23 5.37 1.78
C ARG A 192 -2.02 3.97 1.22
N VAL A 193 -0.76 3.60 0.96
CA VAL A 193 -0.41 2.24 0.48
C VAL A 193 -0.78 1.17 1.52
N LEU A 194 -0.49 1.43 2.80
CA LEU A 194 -0.85 0.49 3.88
C LEU A 194 -2.37 0.41 4.11
N ALA A 195 -3.10 1.51 3.92
CA ALA A 195 -4.56 1.54 4.05
C ALA A 195 -5.26 0.74 2.95
N GLU A 196 -4.73 0.70 1.74
CA GLU A 196 -5.23 -0.20 0.68
C GLU A 196 -5.13 -1.67 1.11
N ARG A 197 -3.99 -2.07 1.68
CA ARG A 197 -3.78 -3.43 2.21
C ARG A 197 -4.72 -3.75 3.36
N THR A 198 -4.91 -2.79 4.28
CA THR A 198 -5.84 -2.90 5.42
C THR A 198 -7.27 -3.08 4.93
N THR A 199 -7.69 -2.25 3.97
CA THR A 199 -9.03 -2.27 3.38
C THR A 199 -9.30 -3.58 2.66
N GLY A 200 -8.34 -4.07 1.87
CA GLY A 200 -8.44 -5.37 1.20
C GLY A 200 -8.61 -6.51 2.21
N PHE A 201 -7.77 -6.56 3.24
CA PHE A 201 -7.88 -7.59 4.28
C PHE A 201 -9.26 -7.60 4.96
N PHE A 202 -9.74 -6.45 5.45
CA PHE A 202 -11.02 -6.39 6.15
C PHE A 202 -12.23 -6.54 5.23
N ARG A 203 -12.12 -6.17 3.95
CA ARG A 203 -13.14 -6.49 2.93
C ARG A 203 -13.25 -8.00 2.75
N ASN A 204 -12.13 -8.68 2.56
CA ASN A 204 -12.10 -10.13 2.38
C ASN A 204 -12.59 -10.86 3.64
N LEU A 205 -12.15 -10.42 4.82
CA LEU A 205 -12.64 -10.95 6.10
C LEU A 205 -14.16 -10.85 6.22
N ARG A 206 -14.75 -9.69 5.87
CA ARG A 206 -16.21 -9.51 5.85
C ARG A 206 -16.88 -10.45 4.85
N ASP A 207 -16.38 -10.46 3.61
CA ASP A 207 -17.01 -11.24 2.52
C ASP A 207 -16.95 -12.73 2.80
N GLU A 208 -15.83 -13.23 3.32
CA GLU A 208 -15.70 -14.62 3.74
C GLU A 208 -16.60 -14.95 4.94
N ALA A 209 -16.71 -14.05 5.91
CA ALA A 209 -17.55 -14.26 7.11
C ALA A 209 -19.06 -14.17 6.82
N GLU A 210 -19.49 -13.35 5.86
CA GLU A 210 -20.92 -13.11 5.58
C GLU A 210 -21.44 -13.83 4.35
N LEU A 211 -20.63 -13.94 3.29
CA LEU A 211 -21.04 -14.48 1.99
C LEU A 211 -20.43 -15.86 1.74
N GLY A 212 -19.27 -16.15 2.34
CA GLY A 212 -18.54 -17.40 2.14
C GLY A 212 -18.29 -17.67 0.66
N PRO A 213 -18.63 -18.88 0.13
CA PRO A 213 -18.47 -19.21 -1.28
C PRO A 213 -19.23 -18.29 -2.24
N SER A 214 -20.24 -17.55 -1.78
CA SER A 214 -21.00 -16.59 -2.59
C SER A 214 -20.31 -15.24 -2.71
N SER A 215 -19.12 -15.07 -2.13
CA SER A 215 -18.32 -13.84 -2.27
C SER A 215 -18.10 -13.52 -3.75
N PRO A 216 -18.38 -12.27 -4.19
CA PRO A 216 -18.13 -11.85 -5.56
C PRO A 216 -16.67 -12.07 -5.98
N GLU A 217 -15.67 -11.79 -5.13
CA GLU A 217 -14.26 -11.98 -5.50
C GLU A 217 -13.86 -13.45 -5.71
N LEU A 218 -14.51 -14.40 -4.99
CA LEU A 218 -14.26 -15.83 -5.19
C LEU A 218 -14.88 -16.35 -6.49
N ASN A 219 -15.94 -15.69 -6.97
CA ASN A 219 -16.66 -16.05 -8.19
C ASN A 219 -16.40 -15.09 -9.35
N GLU A 220 -15.64 -14.01 -9.15
CA GLU A 220 -15.36 -13.03 -10.19
C GLU A 220 -14.32 -13.64 -11.12
N PRO A 221 -14.67 -13.89 -12.40
CA PRO A 221 -13.73 -14.46 -13.32
C PRO A 221 -12.52 -13.53 -13.43
N ALA A 222 -11.32 -14.13 -13.45
CA ALA A 222 -10.08 -13.40 -13.68
C ALA A 222 -10.24 -12.47 -14.90
N PRO A 223 -9.60 -11.28 -14.93
CA PRO A 223 -9.82 -10.29 -15.99
C PRO A 223 -9.74 -10.86 -17.41
N GLU A 224 -8.80 -11.75 -17.70
CA GLU A 224 -8.68 -12.45 -18.98
C GLU A 224 -9.90 -13.29 -19.37
N ALA A 225 -10.60 -13.91 -18.41
CA ALA A 225 -11.80 -14.69 -18.66
C ALA A 225 -13.02 -13.81 -18.98
N ARG A 226 -12.97 -12.52 -18.62
CA ARG A 226 -14.02 -11.53 -18.90
C ARG A 226 -13.86 -10.86 -20.26
N VAL A 227 -12.63 -10.76 -20.77
CA VAL A 227 -12.32 -10.11 -22.05
C VAL A 227 -13.04 -10.77 -23.23
N GLY A 228 -12.97 -12.10 -23.32
CA GLY A 228 -13.54 -12.86 -24.44
C GLY A 228 -15.04 -12.60 -24.64
N PRO A 229 -15.90 -12.85 -23.63
CA PRO A 229 -17.33 -12.59 -23.75
C PRO A 229 -17.68 -11.15 -24.16
N LEU A 230 -16.96 -10.15 -23.63
CA LEU A 230 -17.22 -8.73 -23.93
C LEU A 230 -16.85 -8.35 -25.38
N LEU A 231 -15.77 -8.93 -25.90
CA LEU A 231 -15.35 -8.74 -27.30
C LEU A 231 -16.30 -9.45 -28.26
N LEU A 232 -16.63 -10.72 -27.98
CA LEU A 232 -17.53 -11.52 -28.81
C LEU A 232 -18.93 -10.91 -28.90
N ALA A 233 -19.45 -10.35 -27.80
CA ALA A 233 -20.73 -9.65 -27.79
C ALA A 233 -20.77 -8.44 -28.75
N ARG A 234 -19.60 -7.87 -29.09
CA ARG A 234 -19.44 -6.74 -30.03
C ARG A 234 -19.00 -7.18 -31.43
N GLY A 235 -18.71 -8.48 -31.62
CA GLY A 235 -18.04 -8.96 -32.82
C GLY A 235 -16.63 -8.40 -33.01
N TRP A 236 -15.98 -8.00 -31.91
CA TRP A 236 -14.64 -7.41 -31.93
C TRP A 236 -13.55 -8.44 -31.67
N THR A 237 -12.36 -8.14 -32.17
CA THR A 237 -11.14 -8.92 -31.98
C THR A 237 -10.05 -8.10 -31.28
N LEU A 238 -9.08 -8.79 -30.67
CA LEU A 238 -8.01 -8.24 -29.85
C LEU A 238 -6.62 -8.62 -30.37
N ALA A 239 -5.72 -7.64 -30.39
CA ALA A 239 -4.28 -7.86 -30.52
C ALA A 239 -3.47 -7.17 -29.42
N VAL A 240 -2.20 -7.58 -29.24
CA VAL A 240 -1.34 -7.05 -28.16
C VAL A 240 0.06 -6.67 -28.64
N ALA A 241 0.60 -5.56 -28.16
CA ALA A 241 1.99 -5.14 -28.34
C ALA A 241 2.73 -5.14 -26.99
N GLU A 242 3.68 -6.05 -26.82
CA GLU A 242 4.31 -6.30 -25.53
C GLU A 242 5.79 -5.94 -25.52
N SER A 243 6.19 -4.97 -24.69
CA SER A 243 7.59 -4.73 -24.34
C SER A 243 7.93 -5.44 -23.03
N CYS A 244 7.76 -4.79 -21.86
CA CYS A 244 8.23 -5.33 -20.58
C CYS A 244 7.56 -6.64 -20.12
N THR A 245 6.37 -6.96 -20.64
CA THR A 245 5.66 -8.22 -20.34
C THR A 245 6.16 -9.39 -21.19
N ALA A 246 6.75 -9.12 -22.36
CA ALA A 246 7.41 -10.10 -23.23
C ALA A 246 6.58 -11.36 -23.55
N GLY A 247 5.28 -11.20 -23.86
CA GLY A 247 4.37 -12.30 -24.21
C GLY A 247 3.45 -12.73 -23.09
N LEU A 248 3.64 -12.24 -21.86
CA LEU A 248 2.82 -12.59 -20.70
C LEU A 248 1.34 -12.16 -20.87
N LEU A 249 1.07 -11.00 -21.48
CA LEU A 249 -0.31 -10.56 -21.72
C LEU A 249 -0.99 -11.47 -22.74
N GLY A 250 -0.33 -11.75 -23.87
CA GLY A 250 -0.81 -12.67 -24.89
C GLY A 250 -1.08 -14.07 -24.31
N TYR A 251 -0.13 -14.62 -23.55
CA TYR A 251 -0.30 -15.89 -22.84
C TYR A 251 -1.53 -15.90 -21.93
N ARG A 252 -1.76 -14.83 -21.17
CA ARG A 252 -2.92 -14.75 -20.27
C ARG A 252 -4.25 -14.67 -21.01
N VAL A 253 -4.28 -14.09 -22.20
CA VAL A 253 -5.47 -14.12 -23.04
C VAL A 253 -5.67 -15.52 -23.65
N THR A 254 -4.60 -16.14 -24.15
CA THR A 254 -4.68 -17.42 -24.87
C THR A 254 -4.80 -18.64 -23.98
N ARG A 255 -4.53 -18.53 -22.67
CA ARG A 255 -4.81 -19.61 -21.72
C ARG A 255 -6.30 -19.85 -21.47
N ILE A 256 -7.17 -18.92 -21.89
CA ILE A 256 -8.62 -19.05 -21.75
C ILE A 256 -9.17 -19.90 -22.91
N PRO A 257 -9.86 -21.02 -22.64
CA PRO A 257 -10.48 -21.82 -23.67
C PRO A 257 -11.40 -20.98 -24.57
N GLY A 258 -11.28 -21.16 -25.89
CA GLY A 258 -12.03 -20.39 -26.89
C GLY A 258 -11.41 -19.05 -27.28
N SER A 259 -10.22 -18.70 -26.77
CA SER A 259 -9.54 -17.44 -27.10
C SER A 259 -9.31 -17.22 -28.58
N SER A 260 -9.20 -18.29 -29.38
CA SER A 260 -9.04 -18.22 -30.84
C SER A 260 -10.21 -17.50 -31.55
N ALA A 261 -11.37 -17.37 -30.91
CA ALA A 261 -12.52 -16.67 -31.47
C ALA A 261 -12.38 -15.14 -31.43
N TYR A 262 -11.49 -14.59 -30.60
CA TYR A 262 -11.36 -13.14 -30.43
C TYR A 262 -9.91 -12.65 -30.34
N PHE A 263 -8.91 -13.50 -30.11
CA PHE A 263 -7.51 -13.10 -30.06
C PHE A 263 -6.82 -13.36 -31.40
N VAL A 264 -6.39 -12.30 -32.07
CA VAL A 264 -5.76 -12.35 -33.41
C VAL A 264 -4.27 -12.64 -33.32
N GLY A 265 -3.60 -12.10 -32.30
CA GLY A 265 -2.16 -12.25 -32.14
C GLY A 265 -1.53 -11.03 -31.47
N GLY A 266 -0.21 -10.90 -31.65
CA GLY A 266 0.51 -9.78 -31.07
C GLY A 266 1.95 -9.69 -31.52
N VAL A 267 2.60 -8.62 -31.10
CA VAL A 267 4.00 -8.31 -31.39
C VAL A 267 4.76 -8.12 -30.09
N ILE A 268 5.81 -8.92 -29.90
CA ILE A 268 6.76 -8.69 -28.81
C ILE A 268 7.75 -7.61 -29.26
N ALA A 269 7.47 -6.36 -28.90
CA ALA A 269 8.23 -5.18 -29.28
C ALA A 269 9.18 -4.71 -28.17
N TYR A 270 10.03 -5.62 -27.70
CA TYR A 270 10.99 -5.34 -26.63
C TYR A 270 12.05 -4.33 -27.08
N ALA A 271 12.66 -4.55 -28.24
CA ALA A 271 13.65 -3.66 -28.85
C ALA A 271 12.99 -2.42 -29.50
N ASN A 272 13.74 -1.33 -29.69
CA ASN A 272 13.20 -0.11 -30.29
C ASN A 272 12.98 -0.26 -31.79
N GLU A 273 13.85 -1.02 -32.44
CA GLU A 273 13.80 -1.36 -33.87
C GLU A 273 12.50 -2.09 -34.20
N VAL A 274 12.02 -2.98 -33.31
CA VAL A 274 10.72 -3.64 -33.50
C VAL A 274 9.57 -2.64 -33.35
N LYS A 275 9.66 -1.69 -32.40
CA LYS A 275 8.64 -0.62 -32.26
C LYS A 275 8.58 0.24 -33.53
N ILE A 276 9.72 0.54 -34.14
CA ILE A 276 9.80 1.36 -35.35
C ILE A 276 9.31 0.58 -36.56
N HIS A 277 9.96 -0.55 -36.87
CA HIS A 277 9.77 -1.24 -38.15
C HIS A 277 8.49 -2.08 -38.20
N VAL A 278 8.03 -2.63 -37.06
CA VAL A 278 6.83 -3.46 -37.03
C VAL A 278 5.63 -2.65 -36.57
N LEU A 279 5.77 -1.85 -35.52
CA LEU A 279 4.64 -1.09 -34.94
C LEU A 279 4.51 0.34 -35.46
N GLY A 280 5.40 0.79 -36.35
CA GLY A 280 5.30 2.12 -36.96
C GLY A 280 5.49 3.28 -35.97
N VAL A 281 6.12 3.05 -34.82
CA VAL A 281 6.45 4.14 -33.88
C VAL A 281 7.51 5.03 -34.55
N PRO A 282 7.24 6.33 -34.77
CA PRO A 282 8.23 7.21 -35.38
C PRO A 282 9.49 7.29 -34.52
N GLU A 283 10.67 7.23 -35.16
CA GLU A 283 11.94 7.31 -34.45
C GLU A 283 12.06 8.61 -33.65
N SER A 284 11.53 9.72 -34.18
CA SER A 284 11.47 11.01 -33.50
C SER A 284 10.72 10.96 -32.16
N ILE A 285 9.70 10.12 -32.02
CA ILE A 285 8.95 9.93 -30.77
C ILE A 285 9.81 9.21 -29.73
N LEU A 286 10.55 8.18 -30.15
CA LEU A 286 11.46 7.46 -29.25
C LEU A 286 12.63 8.34 -28.81
N MET A 287 13.17 9.16 -29.71
CA MET A 287 14.21 10.14 -29.36
C MET A 287 13.72 11.20 -28.38
N ALA A 288 12.53 11.78 -28.62
CA ALA A 288 12.02 12.90 -27.82
C ALA A 288 11.46 12.46 -26.45
N HIS A 289 10.80 11.30 -26.38
CA HIS A 289 10.04 10.89 -25.19
C HIS A 289 10.55 9.60 -24.52
N GLY A 290 11.36 8.81 -25.24
CA GLY A 290 11.82 7.48 -24.83
C GLY A 290 10.75 6.40 -24.97
N ALA A 291 11.18 5.13 -24.95
CA ALA A 291 10.32 3.96 -25.14
C ALA A 291 9.24 3.79 -24.06
N VAL A 292 9.44 4.36 -22.87
CA VAL A 292 8.49 4.33 -21.75
C VAL A 292 7.84 5.70 -21.62
N SER A 293 6.84 5.94 -22.47
CA SER A 293 6.14 7.22 -22.60
C SER A 293 4.74 7.02 -23.20
N GLU A 294 3.87 8.00 -22.96
CA GLU A 294 2.53 8.07 -23.53
C GLU A 294 2.52 7.95 -25.07
N PRO A 295 3.22 8.80 -25.85
CA PRO A 295 3.12 8.75 -27.30
C PRO A 295 3.61 7.40 -27.84
N THR A 296 4.65 6.80 -27.25
CA THR A 296 5.15 5.50 -27.68
C THR A 296 4.08 4.41 -27.56
N VAL A 297 3.40 4.32 -26.42
CA VAL A 297 2.39 3.24 -26.24
C VAL A 297 1.15 3.48 -27.09
N ARG A 298 0.77 4.73 -27.36
CA ARG A 298 -0.32 5.05 -28.31
C ARG A 298 0.02 4.57 -29.71
N TYR A 299 1.21 4.88 -30.22
CA TYR A 299 1.68 4.38 -31.52
C TYR A 299 1.79 2.85 -31.53
N MET A 300 2.32 2.23 -30.47
CA MET A 300 2.39 0.77 -30.37
C MET A 300 1.01 0.10 -30.46
N ALA A 301 0.00 0.66 -29.78
CA ALA A 301 -1.37 0.11 -29.80
C ALA A 301 -2.01 0.29 -31.18
N GLN A 302 -1.85 1.45 -31.82
CA GLN A 302 -2.33 1.68 -33.18
C GLN A 302 -1.62 0.78 -34.19
N GLY A 303 -0.30 0.67 -34.10
CA GLY A 303 0.54 -0.12 -34.98
C GLY A 303 0.18 -1.59 -34.96
N VAL A 304 0.03 -2.19 -33.77
CA VAL A 304 -0.34 -3.61 -33.71
C VAL A 304 -1.76 -3.84 -34.22
N ARG A 305 -2.69 -2.92 -33.95
CA ARG A 305 -4.05 -2.96 -34.51
C ARG A 305 -4.03 -2.97 -36.04
N GLN A 306 -3.20 -2.12 -36.64
CA GLN A 306 -3.03 -2.03 -38.10
C GLN A 306 -2.38 -3.29 -38.68
N VAL A 307 -1.32 -3.81 -38.05
CA VAL A 307 -0.59 -4.99 -38.53
C VAL A 307 -1.45 -6.25 -38.48
N THR A 308 -2.26 -6.43 -37.43
CA THR A 308 -3.09 -7.63 -37.25
C THR A 308 -4.48 -7.49 -37.84
N GLY A 309 -4.94 -6.26 -38.13
CA GLY A 309 -6.33 -5.99 -38.51
C GLY A 309 -7.34 -6.20 -37.37
N ALA A 310 -6.89 -6.19 -36.11
CA ALA A 310 -7.78 -6.38 -34.97
C ALA A 310 -8.65 -5.14 -34.72
N ASP A 311 -9.81 -5.31 -34.09
CA ASP A 311 -10.69 -4.19 -33.75
C ASP A 311 -10.17 -3.38 -32.57
N VAL A 312 -9.58 -4.08 -31.59
CA VAL A 312 -9.03 -3.52 -30.35
C VAL A 312 -7.57 -3.96 -30.19
N ALA A 313 -6.74 -3.08 -29.63
CA ALA A 313 -5.35 -3.41 -29.33
C ALA A 313 -4.87 -2.83 -28.01
N LEU A 314 -4.15 -3.63 -27.23
CA LEU A 314 -3.43 -3.21 -26.04
C LEU A 314 -1.93 -3.10 -26.32
N SER A 315 -1.26 -2.11 -25.73
CA SER A 315 0.20 -2.03 -25.73
C SER A 315 0.75 -1.79 -24.33
N ILE A 316 1.92 -2.35 -24.03
CA ILE A 316 2.60 -2.21 -22.74
C ILE A 316 4.07 -1.87 -22.96
N SER A 317 4.54 -0.78 -22.36
CA SER A 317 5.96 -0.43 -22.29
C SER A 317 6.33 0.15 -20.93
N GLY A 318 7.34 -0.43 -20.27
CA GLY A 318 7.69 -0.05 -18.91
C GLY A 318 9.07 -0.51 -18.47
N ILE A 319 9.46 -0.06 -17.28
CA ILE A 319 10.75 -0.36 -16.64
C ILE A 319 10.49 -1.41 -15.56
N ALA A 320 10.58 -2.70 -15.90
CA ALA A 320 10.28 -3.76 -14.94
C ALA A 320 11.31 -3.88 -13.80
N GLY A 321 12.58 -3.51 -14.05
CA GLY A 321 13.69 -3.62 -13.08
C GLY A 321 14.70 -4.72 -13.42
N PRO A 322 15.76 -4.91 -12.61
CA PRO A 322 16.14 -4.07 -11.48
C PRO A 322 16.85 -2.77 -11.89
N GLY A 323 17.37 -2.68 -13.12
CA GLY A 323 17.99 -1.48 -13.69
C GLY A 323 17.08 -0.70 -14.65
N GLY A 324 17.59 0.44 -15.14
CA GLY A 324 16.94 1.25 -16.20
C GLY A 324 15.96 2.32 -15.72
N GLY A 325 15.73 2.45 -14.42
CA GLY A 325 14.97 3.54 -13.83
C GLY A 325 15.76 4.85 -13.76
N THR A 326 15.06 5.97 -13.76
CA THR A 326 15.61 7.31 -13.42
C THR A 326 14.80 7.91 -12.28
N PRO A 327 15.27 8.97 -11.60
CA PRO A 327 14.47 9.67 -10.58
C PRO A 327 13.10 10.14 -11.09
N LEU A 328 12.98 10.45 -12.38
CA LEU A 328 11.74 10.89 -13.02
C LEU A 328 10.86 9.73 -13.54
N LYS A 329 11.48 8.57 -13.82
CA LYS A 329 10.81 7.35 -14.30
C LYS A 329 11.40 6.15 -13.54
N PRO A 330 11.03 5.96 -12.26
CA PRO A 330 11.60 4.89 -11.45
C PRO A 330 11.24 3.51 -12.00
N VAL A 331 11.99 2.49 -11.56
CA VAL A 331 11.62 1.08 -11.75
C VAL A 331 10.18 0.87 -11.26
N GLY A 332 9.38 0.13 -12.03
CA GLY A 332 7.94 -0.02 -11.81
C GLY A 332 7.08 0.93 -12.65
N THR A 333 7.66 1.94 -13.32
CA THR A 333 6.92 2.81 -14.23
C THR A 333 6.52 2.06 -15.49
N VAL A 334 5.21 1.97 -15.76
CA VAL A 334 4.65 1.32 -16.96
C VAL A 334 3.62 2.24 -17.61
N TRP A 335 3.73 2.37 -18.93
CA TRP A 335 2.74 3.00 -19.79
C TRP A 335 1.96 1.93 -20.55
N PHE A 336 0.68 2.20 -20.73
CA PHE A 336 -0.28 1.35 -21.42
C PHE A 336 -0.95 2.16 -22.52
N GLY A 337 -1.13 1.57 -23.69
CA GLY A 337 -1.97 2.09 -24.77
C GLY A 337 -3.15 1.17 -25.01
N LEU A 338 -4.32 1.75 -25.30
CA LEU A 338 -5.52 1.01 -25.70
C LEU A 338 -6.10 1.70 -26.92
N ALA A 339 -6.09 1.00 -28.06
CA ALA A 339 -6.72 1.45 -29.29
C ALA A 339 -8.02 0.67 -29.50
N THR A 340 -9.12 1.38 -29.70
CA THR A 340 -10.44 0.85 -30.03
C THR A 340 -10.91 1.44 -31.37
N PRO A 341 -12.06 1.01 -31.92
CA PRO A 341 -12.64 1.69 -33.08
C PRO A 341 -13.00 3.17 -32.81
N THR A 342 -13.24 3.55 -31.55
CA THR A 342 -13.67 4.90 -31.16
C THR A 342 -12.50 5.84 -30.87
N GLY A 343 -11.30 5.33 -30.60
CA GLY A 343 -10.13 6.18 -30.37
C GLY A 343 -8.96 5.44 -29.74
N VAL A 344 -8.02 6.23 -29.24
CA VAL A 344 -6.82 5.70 -28.57
C VAL A 344 -6.65 6.42 -27.24
N ALA A 345 -6.48 5.64 -26.19
CA ALA A 345 -6.23 6.12 -24.84
C ALA A 345 -4.87 5.61 -24.34
N ALA A 346 -4.35 6.27 -23.30
CA ALA A 346 -3.14 5.84 -22.62
C ALA A 346 -3.27 6.05 -21.11
N ARG A 347 -2.64 5.18 -20.33
CA ARG A 347 -2.56 5.31 -18.87
C ARG A 347 -1.14 5.02 -18.40
N ARG A 348 -0.70 5.74 -17.36
CA ARG A 348 0.56 5.48 -16.64
C ARG A 348 0.26 4.91 -15.26
N VAL A 349 0.96 3.86 -14.89
CA VAL A 349 0.89 3.27 -13.55
C VAL A 349 2.31 3.04 -13.03
N HIS A 350 2.48 3.19 -11.71
CA HIS A 350 3.71 2.84 -11.02
C HIS A 350 3.45 1.63 -10.12
N PHE A 351 4.19 0.55 -10.33
CA PHE A 351 4.11 -0.68 -9.54
C PHE A 351 5.33 -0.80 -8.61
N PRO A 352 5.14 -0.88 -7.28
CA PRO A 352 6.26 -0.93 -6.34
C PRO A 352 6.70 -2.38 -6.06
N TYR A 353 6.80 -3.21 -7.09
CA TYR A 353 7.18 -4.62 -6.95
C TYR A 353 8.56 -4.88 -7.56
N ASP A 354 9.04 -6.12 -7.39
CA ASP A 354 10.22 -6.61 -8.08
C ASP A 354 9.95 -6.82 -9.58
N ARG A 355 10.96 -7.28 -10.32
CA ARG A 355 10.88 -7.43 -11.78
C ARG A 355 9.69 -8.27 -12.22
N GLU A 356 9.46 -9.41 -11.56
CA GLU A 356 8.38 -10.30 -11.95
C GLU A 356 7.02 -9.78 -11.47
N GLY A 357 6.93 -9.26 -10.24
CA GLY A 357 5.71 -8.63 -9.73
C GLY A 357 5.25 -7.46 -10.61
N ASN A 358 6.18 -6.64 -11.11
CA ASN A 358 5.85 -5.54 -12.03
C ASN A 358 5.28 -6.04 -13.35
N ARG A 359 5.80 -7.15 -13.90
CA ARG A 359 5.29 -7.74 -15.15
C ARG A 359 3.88 -8.32 -14.96
N GLN A 360 3.67 -9.08 -13.88
CA GLN A 360 2.37 -9.65 -13.54
C GLN A 360 1.31 -8.59 -13.26
N ALA A 361 1.69 -7.55 -12.50
CA ALA A 361 0.82 -6.41 -12.21
C ALA A 361 0.46 -5.63 -13.49
N ALA A 362 1.42 -5.41 -14.39
CA ALA A 362 1.18 -4.74 -15.66
C ALA A 362 0.19 -5.51 -16.56
N ALA A 363 0.38 -6.82 -16.72
CA ALA A 363 -0.56 -7.64 -17.51
C ALA A 363 -1.97 -7.65 -16.88
N THR A 364 -2.06 -7.73 -15.54
CA THR A 364 -3.33 -7.66 -14.82
C THR A 364 -4.04 -6.31 -15.04
N PHE A 365 -3.29 -5.21 -14.92
CA PHE A 365 -3.83 -3.87 -15.13
C PHE A 365 -4.35 -3.69 -16.55
N ALA A 366 -3.60 -4.13 -17.57
CA ALA A 366 -4.01 -4.01 -18.96
C ALA A 366 -5.34 -4.74 -19.24
N LEU A 367 -5.50 -5.97 -18.71
CA LEU A 367 -6.75 -6.73 -18.85
C LEU A 367 -7.92 -6.08 -18.12
N ARG A 368 -7.70 -5.61 -16.88
CA ARG A 368 -8.74 -4.88 -16.12
C ARG A 368 -9.18 -3.62 -16.84
N TRP A 369 -8.22 -2.84 -17.34
CA TRP A 369 -8.51 -1.62 -18.07
C TRP A 369 -9.29 -1.90 -19.36
N LEU A 370 -8.94 -2.95 -20.10
CA LEU A 370 -9.73 -3.37 -21.27
C LEU A 370 -11.17 -3.75 -20.88
N VAL A 371 -11.35 -4.52 -19.81
CA VAL A 371 -12.69 -4.88 -19.31
C VAL A 371 -13.48 -3.63 -18.91
N GLU A 372 -12.89 -2.68 -18.19
CA GLU A 372 -13.51 -1.41 -17.84
C GLU A 372 -13.98 -0.65 -19.09
N THR A 373 -13.12 -0.52 -20.09
CA THR A 373 -13.45 0.17 -21.35
C THR A 373 -14.58 -0.53 -22.10
N LEU A 374 -14.52 -1.85 -22.24
CA LEU A 374 -15.56 -2.64 -22.90
C LEU A 374 -16.89 -2.70 -22.12
N GLN A 375 -16.95 -2.21 -20.88
CA GLN A 375 -18.20 -2.10 -20.12
C GLN A 375 -18.83 -0.71 -20.20
N GLN A 376 -18.05 0.30 -20.60
CA GLN A 376 -18.49 1.70 -20.69
C GLN A 376 -18.93 2.09 -22.12
N ASP A 377 -18.34 1.44 -23.13
CA ASP A 377 -18.74 1.52 -24.54
C ASP A 377 -19.91 0.57 -24.84
#